data_AF-A0A2M7YJH1-F1
#
_entry.id   AF-A0A2M7YJH1-F1
#
_cell.length_a   1.000
_cell.length_b   1.000
_cell.length_c   1.000
_cell.angle_alpha   90.00
_cell.angle_beta   90.00
_cell.angle_gamma   90.00
#
_symmetry.space_group_name_H-M   'P 1'
#
loop_
_entity.id
_entity.type
_entity.pdbx_description
1 polymer ?
#
loop_
_entity_poly.entity_id
_entity_poly.type
_entity_poly.pdbx_seq_one_letter_code
_entity_poly.pdbx_strand_id
1 'polypeptide(L)'
;MVFEGLDGSGLSTQAKLLGDYLQNRGPAHIATPARSDAASSGERSVAGGREVILTKEPTMDSEAGRQIRAILDEKIKIEAAEIQRLFVQDRKEHLDNLIIPALRAGKIVISDRYFFSTLAFGAVSSNLEWLIGLNKDFLLPDMTFLLLVRPEICVDRIIKRGEGVKLFEKLPT
;
A
#
# COMPACT_ATOMS: atom_id res chain seq x y z
N MET A 1 3.30 6.67 -1.67
CA MET A 1 1.86 6.70 -2.05
C MET A 1 1.23 5.38 -1.69
N VAL A 2 -0.02 5.37 -1.25
CA VAL A 2 -0.74 4.15 -0.86
C VAL A 2 -2.11 4.11 -1.55
N PHE A 3 -2.54 2.92 -1.97
CA PHE A 3 -3.91 2.64 -2.37
C PHE A 3 -4.61 1.81 -1.29
N GLU A 4 -5.78 2.25 -0.84
CA GLU A 4 -6.62 1.60 0.16
C GLU A 4 -8.03 1.35 -0.37
N GLY A 5 -8.69 0.30 0.12
CA GLY A 5 -10.06 -0.06 -0.25
C GLY A 5 -10.39 -1.52 0.01
N LEU A 6 -11.58 -1.94 -0.38
CA LEU A 6 -12.00 -3.35 -0.29
C LEU A 6 -11.23 -4.21 -1.30
N ASP A 7 -11.07 -5.50 -1.00
CA ASP A 7 -10.61 -6.46 -2.01
C ASP A 7 -11.57 -6.46 -3.21
N GLY A 8 -11.06 -6.62 -4.43
CA GLY A 8 -11.86 -6.47 -5.65
C GLY A 8 -12.18 -5.03 -6.08
N SER A 9 -11.84 -4.01 -5.29
CA SER A 9 -12.06 -2.60 -5.67
C SER A 9 -11.18 -2.13 -6.85
N GLY A 10 -10.04 -2.79 -7.07
CA GLY A 10 -9.09 -2.48 -8.15
C GLY A 10 -7.77 -1.88 -7.68
N LEU A 11 -7.42 -1.98 -6.39
CA LEU A 11 -6.21 -1.43 -5.78
C LEU A 11 -4.94 -1.74 -6.57
N SER A 12 -4.63 -3.03 -6.75
CA SER A 12 -3.41 -3.47 -7.44
C SER A 12 -3.37 -3.00 -8.89
N THR A 13 -4.52 -2.97 -9.57
CA THR A 13 -4.62 -2.46 -10.95
C THR A 13 -4.32 -0.97 -11.01
N GLN A 14 -4.93 -0.15 -10.15
CA GLN A 14 -4.70 1.30 -10.16
C GLN A 14 -3.29 1.67 -9.71
N ALA A 15 -2.74 0.96 -8.71
CA ALA A 15 -1.34 1.12 -8.29
C ALA A 15 -0.38 0.85 -9.47
N LYS A 16 -0.62 -0.24 -10.22
CA LYS A 16 0.18 -0.56 -11.41
C LYS A 16 0.04 0.51 -12.49
N LEU A 17 -1.19 0.93 -12.83
CA LEU A 17 -1.42 1.96 -13.85
C LEU A 17 -0.73 3.28 -13.51
N LEU A 18 -0.78 3.70 -12.24
CA LEU A 18 -0.06 4.88 -11.79
C LEU A 18 1.46 4.68 -11.84
N GLY A 19 1.95 3.52 -11.45
CA GLY A 19 3.38 3.18 -11.54
C GLY A 19 3.89 3.24 -12.98
N ASP A 20 3.22 2.55 -13.90
CA ASP A 20 3.52 2.56 -15.33
C ASP A 20 3.50 4.00 -15.88
N TYR A 21 2.50 4.80 -15.49
CA TYR A 21 2.40 6.20 -15.91
C TYR A 21 3.56 7.06 -15.42
N LEU A 22 3.99 6.89 -14.17
CA LEU A 22 5.09 7.66 -13.58
C LEU A 22 6.46 7.24 -14.11
N GLN A 23 6.64 5.95 -14.42
CA GLN A 23 7.84 5.43 -15.08
C GLN A 23 7.94 5.92 -16.53
N ASN A 24 6.82 6.07 -17.24
CA ASN A 24 6.84 6.48 -18.65
C ASN A 24 6.81 8.01 -18.85
N ARG A 25 6.61 8.79 -17.79
CA ARG A 25 6.78 10.25 -17.85
C ARG A 25 8.23 10.62 -17.55
N GLY A 26 8.77 11.54 -18.36
CA GLY A 26 10.00 12.25 -18.01
C GLY A 26 9.88 12.95 -16.65
N PRO A 27 11.01 13.43 -16.08
CA PRO A 27 11.02 14.06 -14.76
C PRO A 27 9.94 15.13 -14.67
N ALA A 28 9.36 15.32 -13.46
CA ALA A 28 8.55 16.51 -13.24
C ALA A 28 9.47 17.69 -13.54
N HIS A 29 9.07 18.54 -14.49
CA HIS A 29 9.56 19.89 -14.48
C HIS A 29 9.10 20.49 -13.15
N ILE A 30 9.93 20.36 -12.12
CA ILE A 30 9.87 21.24 -10.96
C ILE A 30 10.35 22.58 -11.53
N ALA A 31 9.41 23.34 -12.09
CA ALA A 31 9.63 24.75 -12.32
C ALA A 31 9.64 25.41 -10.94
N THR A 32 10.77 25.31 -10.23
CA THR A 32 11.08 26.28 -9.20
C THR A 32 11.10 27.62 -9.93
N PRO A 33 10.35 28.65 -9.51
CA PRO A 33 10.52 29.96 -10.10
C PRO A 33 11.97 30.37 -9.82
N ALA A 34 12.80 30.32 -10.86
CA ALA A 34 14.15 30.82 -10.77
C ALA A 34 14.04 32.28 -10.33
N ARG A 35 14.69 32.62 -9.21
CA ARG A 35 15.04 34.02 -8.98
C ARG A 35 15.77 34.48 -10.24
N SER A 36 15.23 35.52 -10.86
CA SER A 36 15.85 36.19 -11.99
C SER A 36 17.24 36.63 -11.56
N ASP A 37 18.27 35.93 -12.04
CA ASP A 37 19.55 36.49 -12.44
C ASP A 37 20.31 35.42 -13.24
N ALA A 38 20.76 35.83 -14.42
CA ALA A 38 21.19 34.99 -15.51
C ALA A 38 22.55 34.30 -15.28
N ALA A 39 22.68 33.04 -15.72
CA ALA A 39 23.72 32.57 -16.64
C ALA A 39 23.77 31.03 -16.68
N SER A 40 23.66 30.49 -17.90
CA SER A 40 24.05 29.14 -18.35
C SER A 40 23.96 27.96 -17.35
N SER A 41 22.99 27.08 -17.54
CA SER A 41 23.15 25.68 -17.16
C SER A 41 22.45 24.81 -18.19
N GLY A 42 23.24 24.10 -18.99
CA GLY A 42 22.77 23.30 -20.12
C GLY A 42 21.65 22.34 -19.73
N GLU A 43 20.67 22.25 -20.61
CA GLU A 43 19.65 21.21 -20.58
C GLU A 43 20.33 19.85 -20.78
N ARG A 44 20.80 19.25 -19.68
CA ARG A 44 20.96 17.81 -19.62
C ARG A 44 19.56 17.21 -19.50
N SER A 45 18.94 16.95 -20.65
CA SER A 45 17.87 15.96 -20.75
C SER A 45 18.47 14.61 -20.37
N VAL A 46 18.38 14.26 -19.08
CA VAL A 46 18.61 12.90 -18.62
C VAL A 46 17.40 12.10 -19.11
N ALA A 47 17.59 11.32 -20.17
CA ALA A 47 16.63 10.33 -20.59
C ALA A 47 16.42 9.37 -19.41
N GLY A 48 15.27 9.45 -18.74
CA GLY A 48 14.99 8.60 -17.59
C GLY A 48 13.62 8.91 -17.01
N GLY A 49 12.73 7.94 -17.08
CA GLY A 49 11.51 7.91 -16.27
C GLY A 49 11.83 7.92 -14.78
N ARG A 50 10.83 8.20 -13.94
CA ARG A 50 11.02 8.06 -12.48
C ARG A 50 11.15 6.59 -12.11
N GLU A 51 12.11 6.25 -11.26
CA GLU A 51 12.16 4.90 -10.67
C GLU A 51 10.98 4.73 -9.71
N VAL A 52 10.12 3.75 -10.00
CA VAL A 52 8.95 3.41 -9.20
C VAL A 52 9.06 1.99 -8.69
N ILE A 53 8.83 1.80 -7.39
CA ILE A 53 8.68 0.52 -6.73
C ILE A 53 7.19 0.31 -6.42
N LEU A 54 6.64 -0.78 -6.94
CA LEU A 54 5.33 -1.28 -6.54
C LEU A 54 5.50 -2.29 -5.42
N THR A 55 4.71 -2.17 -4.37
CA THR A 55 4.73 -3.13 -3.26
C THR A 55 3.32 -3.35 -2.71
N LYS A 56 3.16 -4.28 -1.76
CA LYS A 56 1.88 -4.65 -1.18
C LYS A 56 2.03 -5.19 0.25
N GLU A 57 1.06 -4.84 1.10
CA GLU A 57 0.85 -5.49 2.40
C GLU A 57 -0.38 -6.40 2.38
N PRO A 58 -0.34 -7.57 3.04
CA PRO A 58 0.80 -8.16 3.73
C PRO A 58 1.91 -8.63 2.78
N THR A 59 3.20 -8.53 3.16
CA THR A 59 4.35 -8.81 2.25
C THR A 59 4.63 -10.29 2.08
N MET A 60 5.12 -10.72 0.91
CA MET A 60 5.42 -12.15 0.63
C MET A 60 6.64 -12.68 1.39
N ASP A 61 7.60 -11.79 1.64
CA ASP A 61 8.96 -12.18 2.01
C ASP A 61 9.15 -12.25 3.54
N SER A 62 8.32 -11.56 4.31
CA SER A 62 8.32 -11.65 5.77
C SER A 62 7.63 -12.92 6.27
N GLU A 63 8.07 -13.42 7.42
CA GLU A 63 7.38 -14.53 8.10
C GLU A 63 5.99 -14.11 8.58
N ALA A 64 5.88 -12.91 9.18
CA ALA A 64 4.61 -12.35 9.63
C ALA A 64 3.59 -12.24 8.48
N GLY A 65 4.02 -11.76 7.32
CA GLY A 65 3.19 -11.66 6.12
C GLY A 65 2.68 -13.01 5.64
N ARG A 66 3.52 -14.05 5.67
CA ARG A 66 3.10 -15.42 5.32
C ARG A 66 2.07 -15.97 6.29
N GLN A 67 2.26 -15.74 7.59
CA GLN A 67 1.31 -16.14 8.62
C GLN A 67 -0.03 -15.43 8.46
N ILE A 68 -0.03 -14.10 8.24
CA ILE A 68 -1.25 -13.32 7.97
C ILE A 68 -2.02 -13.93 6.80
N ARG A 69 -1.37 -14.21 5.67
CA ARG A 69 -2.05 -14.83 4.52
C ARG A 69 -2.66 -16.19 4.86
N ALA A 70 -1.96 -17.03 5.61
CA ALA A 70 -2.50 -18.32 6.04
C ALA A 70 -3.75 -18.16 6.93
N ILE A 71 -3.78 -17.13 7.79
CA ILE A 71 -4.93 -16.80 8.63
C ILE A 71 -6.10 -16.26 7.80
N LEU A 72 -5.83 -15.36 6.84
CA LEU A 72 -6.84 -14.80 5.93
C LEU A 72 -7.49 -15.86 5.03
N ASP A 73 -6.72 -16.90 4.68
CA ASP A 73 -7.19 -18.10 3.99
C ASP A 73 -7.94 -19.08 4.91
N GLU A 74 -8.21 -18.70 6.17
CA GLU A 74 -8.88 -19.50 7.20
C GLU A 74 -8.18 -20.84 7.53
N LYS A 75 -6.89 -21.00 7.17
CA LYS A 75 -6.09 -22.19 7.49
C LYS A 75 -5.68 -22.25 8.96
N ILE A 76 -5.65 -21.10 9.61
CA ILE A 76 -5.25 -20.93 11.02
C ILE A 76 -6.23 -19.97 11.68
N LYS A 77 -6.69 -20.30 12.88
CA LYS A 77 -7.48 -19.39 13.73
C LYS A 77 -6.59 -18.84 14.83
N ILE A 78 -6.51 -17.52 14.92
CA ILE A 78 -5.80 -16.83 16.00
C ILE A 78 -6.68 -15.70 16.56
N GLU A 79 -6.33 -15.23 17.76
CA GLU A 79 -6.99 -14.10 18.39
C GLU A 79 -6.86 -12.82 17.55
N ALA A 80 -7.92 -11.99 17.58
CA ALA A 80 -7.97 -10.74 16.82
C ALA A 80 -6.80 -9.80 17.12
N ALA A 81 -6.40 -9.68 18.39
CA ALA A 81 -5.26 -8.85 18.75
C ALA A 81 -3.92 -9.40 18.19
N GLU A 82 -3.81 -10.71 18.00
CA GLU A 82 -2.59 -11.34 17.52
C GLU A 82 -2.39 -11.10 16.02
N ILE A 83 -3.45 -11.18 15.21
CA ILE A 83 -3.34 -10.84 13.78
C ILE A 83 -2.94 -9.38 13.59
N GLN A 84 -3.40 -8.46 14.44
CA GLN A 84 -3.01 -7.05 14.35
C GLN A 84 -1.53 -6.84 14.69
N ARG A 85 -0.99 -7.60 15.66
CA ARG A 85 0.45 -7.59 15.96
C ARG A 85 1.27 -8.13 14.80
N LEU A 86 0.81 -9.18 14.11
CA LEU A 86 1.47 -9.67 12.90
C LEU A 86 1.48 -8.61 11.79
N PHE A 87 0.37 -7.89 11.57
CA PHE A 87 0.35 -6.79 10.58
C PHE A 87 1.34 -5.67 10.91
N VAL A 88 1.48 -5.31 12.19
CA VAL A 88 2.47 -4.34 12.66
C VAL A 88 3.90 -4.84 12.41
N GLN A 89 4.17 -6.12 12.69
CA GLN A 89 5.47 -6.72 12.46
C GLN A 89 5.82 -6.75 10.96
N ASP A 90 4.89 -7.24 10.11
CA ASP A 90 5.06 -7.27 8.66
C ASP A 90 5.37 -5.88 8.10
N ARG A 91 4.62 -4.86 8.54
CA ARG A 91 4.84 -3.46 8.13
C ARG A 91 6.19 -2.92 8.58
N LYS A 92 6.62 -3.24 9.81
CA LYS A 92 7.93 -2.81 10.30
C LYS A 92 9.05 -3.38 9.42
N GLU A 93 9.01 -4.69 9.16
CA GLU A 93 9.99 -5.35 8.30
C GLU A 93 9.94 -4.80 6.87
N HIS A 94 8.75 -4.53 6.34
CA HIS A 94 8.56 -3.94 5.02
C HIS A 94 9.16 -2.52 4.90
N LEU A 95 8.96 -1.69 5.93
CA LEU A 95 9.56 -0.37 6.03
C LEU A 95 11.08 -0.42 6.06
N ASP A 96 11.62 -1.25 6.95
CA ASP A 96 13.06 -1.34 7.21
C ASP A 96 13.81 -1.91 6.00
N ASN A 97 13.23 -2.91 5.32
CA ASN A 97 13.92 -3.65 4.26
C ASN A 97 13.68 -3.12 2.83
N LEU A 98 12.55 -2.44 2.57
CA LEU A 98 12.17 -2.02 1.21
C LEU A 98 11.80 -0.53 1.12
N ILE A 99 10.82 -0.08 1.89
CA ILE A 99 10.23 1.25 1.68
C ILE A 99 11.24 2.35 2.01
N ILE A 100 11.82 2.36 3.22
CA ILE A 100 12.73 3.42 3.65
C ILE A 100 14.01 3.44 2.79
N PRO A 101 14.67 2.30 2.48
CA PRO A 101 15.78 2.28 1.56
C PRO A 101 15.44 2.84 0.17
N ALA A 102 14.28 2.47 -0.40
CA ALA A 102 13.86 2.97 -1.72
C ALA A 102 13.59 4.48 -1.71
N LEU A 103 12.92 5.00 -0.69
CA LEU A 103 12.68 6.43 -0.53
C LEU A 103 13.98 7.22 -0.37
N ARG A 104 14.94 6.70 0.43
CA ARG A 104 16.29 7.32 0.57
C ARG A 104 17.07 7.35 -0.75
N ALA A 105 16.84 6.38 -1.63
CA ALA A 105 17.40 6.36 -2.98
C ALA A 105 16.67 7.28 -3.97
N GLY A 106 15.69 8.08 -3.53
CA GLY A 106 14.95 9.00 -4.38
C GLY A 106 13.89 8.35 -5.27
N LYS A 107 13.52 7.08 -4.98
CA LYS A 107 12.50 6.35 -5.74
C LYS A 107 11.09 6.71 -5.25
N ILE A 108 10.11 6.56 -6.14
CA ILE A 108 8.69 6.61 -5.75
C ILE A 108 8.27 5.21 -5.29
N VAL A 109 7.66 5.12 -4.12
CA VAL A 109 7.05 3.87 -3.63
C VAL A 109 5.52 3.99 -3.70
N ILE A 110 4.89 3.01 -4.34
CA ILE A 110 3.43 2.86 -4.39
C ILE A 110 3.08 1.53 -3.74
N SER A 111 2.35 1.57 -2.62
CA SER A 111 1.90 0.37 -1.91
C SER A 111 0.41 0.10 -2.14
N ASP A 112 0.06 -1.15 -2.42
CA ASP A 112 -1.29 -1.69 -2.27
C ASP A 112 -1.49 -2.08 -0.78
N ARG A 113 -2.34 -1.33 -0.09
CA ARG A 113 -2.54 -1.35 1.38
C ARG A 113 -1.36 -0.84 2.20
N TYR A 114 -1.70 -0.32 3.38
CA TYR A 114 -0.80 0.10 4.43
C TYR A 114 -1.55 0.14 5.78
N PHE A 115 -1.23 1.09 6.67
CA PHE A 115 -1.80 1.11 8.03
C PHE A 115 -3.32 1.32 8.10
N PHE A 116 -3.96 1.97 7.12
CA PHE A 116 -5.42 2.16 7.16
C PHE A 116 -6.18 0.83 7.02
N SER A 117 -5.62 -0.14 6.31
CA SER A 117 -6.16 -1.51 6.29
C SER A 117 -6.17 -2.14 7.69
N THR A 118 -5.13 -1.91 8.50
CA THR A 118 -5.09 -2.38 9.90
C THR A 118 -6.21 -1.76 10.74
N LEU A 119 -6.49 -0.47 10.56
CA LEU A 119 -7.61 0.19 11.26
C LEU A 119 -8.97 -0.35 10.79
N ALA A 120 -9.18 -0.46 9.48
CA ALA A 120 -10.46 -0.87 8.90
C ALA A 120 -10.85 -2.31 9.27
N PHE A 121 -9.92 -3.26 9.14
CA PHE A 121 -10.18 -4.66 9.48
C PHE A 121 -10.07 -4.94 10.99
N GLY A 122 -9.16 -4.26 11.68
CA GLY A 122 -8.96 -4.43 13.12
C GLY A 122 -10.11 -3.89 13.95
N ALA A 123 -10.71 -2.75 13.57
CA ALA A 123 -11.78 -2.11 14.36
C ALA A 123 -13.05 -2.96 14.50
N VAL A 124 -13.23 -3.98 13.65
CA VAL A 124 -14.33 -4.95 13.77
C VAL A 124 -14.21 -5.79 15.04
N SER A 125 -12.99 -5.99 15.54
CA SER A 125 -12.69 -6.97 16.59
C SER A 125 -11.73 -6.46 17.67
N SER A 126 -11.27 -5.21 17.57
CA SER A 126 -10.27 -4.60 18.46
C SER A 126 -10.57 -3.13 18.71
N ASN A 127 -10.11 -2.61 19.84
CA ASN A 127 -10.27 -1.20 20.22
C ASN A 127 -9.48 -0.28 19.27
N LEU A 128 -10.12 0.81 18.80
CA LEU A 128 -9.55 1.72 17.82
C LEU A 128 -8.33 2.49 18.35
N GLU A 129 -8.38 3.00 19.58
CA GLU A 129 -7.25 3.73 20.18
C GLU A 129 -6.00 2.85 20.29
N TRP A 130 -6.19 1.58 20.61
CA TRP A 130 -5.10 0.60 20.65
C TRP A 130 -4.51 0.36 19.25
N LEU A 131 -5.34 0.21 18.22
CA LEU A 131 -4.87 0.05 16.83
C LEU A 131 -4.11 1.29 16.33
N ILE A 132 -4.57 2.49 16.68
CA ILE A 132 -3.87 3.74 16.38
C ILE A 132 -2.52 3.74 17.12
N GLY A 133 -2.51 3.38 18.40
CA GLY A 133 -1.31 3.31 19.23
C GLY A 133 -0.25 2.35 18.68
N LEU A 134 -0.67 1.23 18.09
CA LEU A 134 0.22 0.27 17.42
C LEU A 134 0.90 0.81 16.16
N ASN A 135 0.30 1.80 15.50
CA ASN A 135 0.73 2.26 14.18
C ASN A 135 1.30 3.69 14.18
N LYS A 136 1.21 4.41 15.30
CA LYS A 136 1.52 5.84 15.41
C LYS A 136 2.95 6.22 15.00
N ASP A 137 3.90 5.30 15.16
CA ASP A 137 5.33 5.56 14.93
C ASP A 137 5.79 5.15 13.52
N PHE A 138 4.86 4.65 12.68
CA PHE A 138 5.17 4.31 11.30
C PHE A 138 5.17 5.53 10.39
N LEU A 139 5.98 5.45 9.33
CA LEU A 139 6.06 6.49 8.31
C LEU A 139 4.70 6.71 7.66
N LEU A 140 4.17 7.93 7.73
CA LEU A 140 2.92 8.27 7.06
C LEU A 140 3.12 8.38 5.54
N PRO A 141 2.18 7.87 4.73
CA PRO A 141 2.21 8.11 3.29
C PRO A 141 2.05 9.60 2.96
N ASP A 142 2.79 10.10 1.97
CA ASP A 142 2.58 11.46 1.44
C ASP A 142 1.20 11.62 0.79
N MET A 143 0.63 10.52 0.31
CA MET A 143 -0.67 10.48 -0.36
C MET A 143 -1.30 9.09 -0.23
N THR A 144 -2.58 9.07 0.12
CA THR A 144 -3.42 7.87 0.18
C THR A 144 -4.61 8.03 -0.75
N PHE A 145 -4.78 7.07 -1.66
CA PHE A 145 -5.94 6.96 -2.53
C PHE A 145 -6.91 5.95 -1.95
N LEU A 146 -8.12 6.38 -1.61
CA LEU A 146 -9.18 5.49 -1.13
C LEU A 146 -10.14 5.16 -2.27
N LEU A 147 -10.19 3.89 -2.67
CA LEU A 147 -11.09 3.41 -3.71
C LEU A 147 -12.44 3.02 -3.10
N LEU A 148 -13.43 3.88 -3.31
CA LEU A 148 -14.80 3.65 -2.86
C LEU A 148 -15.58 2.89 -3.94
N VAL A 149 -15.73 1.59 -3.72
CA VAL A 149 -16.51 0.69 -4.57
C VAL A 149 -17.50 -0.06 -3.69
N ARG A 150 -18.74 -0.20 -4.17
CA ARG A 150 -19.78 -0.92 -3.42
C ARG A 150 -19.35 -2.37 -3.15
N PRO A 151 -19.56 -2.91 -1.93
CA PRO A 151 -19.13 -4.26 -1.57
C PRO A 151 -19.61 -5.36 -2.52
N GLU A 152 -20.83 -5.25 -3.04
CA GLU A 152 -21.40 -6.27 -3.94
C GLU A 152 -20.62 -6.35 -5.26
N ILE A 153 -20.18 -5.20 -5.79
CA ILE A 153 -19.35 -5.13 -6.99
C ILE A 153 -17.96 -5.74 -6.72
N CYS A 154 -17.41 -5.48 -5.54
CA CYS A 154 -16.13 -6.03 -5.11
C CYS A 154 -16.16 -7.56 -5.04
N VAL A 155 -17.18 -8.12 -4.39
CA VAL A 155 -17.39 -9.57 -4.27
C VAL A 155 -17.62 -10.21 -5.64
N ASP A 156 -18.46 -9.62 -6.49
CA ASP A 156 -18.67 -10.10 -7.86
C ASP A 156 -17.36 -10.21 -8.66
N ARG A 157 -16.44 -9.24 -8.47
CA ARG A 157 -15.13 -9.26 -9.13
C ARG A 157 -14.21 -10.33 -8.56
N ILE A 158 -14.23 -10.58 -7.26
CA ILE A 158 -13.45 -11.64 -6.62
C ILE A 158 -13.90 -13.01 -7.14
N ILE A 159 -15.22 -13.26 -7.13
CA ILE A 159 -15.82 -14.51 -7.62
C ILE A 159 -15.46 -14.75 -9.09
N LYS A 160 -15.56 -13.71 -9.94
CA LYS A 160 -15.20 -13.81 -11.37
C LYS A 160 -13.73 -14.13 -11.63
N ARG A 161 -12.82 -13.81 -10.70
CA ARG A 161 -11.39 -14.13 -10.80
C ARG A 161 -11.09 -15.59 -10.42
N GLY A 162 -12.07 -16.33 -9.91
CA GLY A 162 -11.90 -17.70 -9.44
C GLY A 162 -11.12 -17.80 -8.12
N GLU A 163 -10.95 -16.67 -7.42
CA GLU A 163 -10.34 -16.63 -6.09
C GLU A 163 -11.42 -16.98 -5.05
N GLY A 164 -11.11 -17.89 -4.12
CA GLY A 164 -12.00 -18.21 -3.01
C GLY A 164 -12.19 -16.99 -2.10
N VAL A 165 -13.39 -16.82 -1.55
CA VAL A 165 -13.72 -15.68 -0.67
C VAL A 165 -12.96 -15.82 0.66
N LYS A 166 -12.18 -14.80 1.00
CA LYS A 166 -11.39 -14.74 2.24
C LYS A 166 -12.21 -14.24 3.43
N LEU A 167 -11.61 -14.32 4.62
CA LEU A 167 -12.24 -13.96 5.90
C LEU A 167 -12.96 -12.60 5.88
N PHE A 168 -12.34 -11.56 5.29
CA PHE A 168 -12.88 -10.21 5.25
C PHE A 168 -13.69 -9.87 3.98
N GLU A 169 -13.88 -10.82 3.07
CA GLU A 169 -14.57 -10.63 1.79
C GLU A 169 -16.03 -11.11 1.84
N LYS A 170 -16.47 -11.64 2.99
CA LYS A 170 -17.84 -12.10 3.22
C LYS A 170 -18.77 -10.91 3.46
N LEU A 171 -19.87 -10.84 2.71
CA LEU A 171 -20.91 -9.83 2.94
C LEU A 171 -21.55 -10.03 4.32
N PRO A 172 -21.95 -8.94 5.01
CA PRO A 172 -22.75 -9.04 6.22
C PRO A 172 -24.01 -9.88 5.95
N THR A 173 -24.33 -10.76 6.90
CA THR A 173 -25.61 -11.51 6.88
C THR A 173 -26.72 -10.71 7.51
#